data_AF-A0A2H9LDZ9-F1
#
_entry.id   AF-A0A2H9LDZ9-F1
#
_cell.length_a   1.000
_cell.length_b   1.000
_cell.length_c   1.000
_cell.angle_alpha   90.00
_cell.angle_beta   90.00
_cell.angle_gamma   90.00
#
_symmetry.space_group_name_H-M   'P 1'
#
loop_
_entity.id
_entity.type
_entity.pdbx_description
1 polymer ?
#
loop_
_entity_poly.entity_id
_entity_poly.type
_entity_poly.pdbx_seq_one_letter_code
_entity_poly.pdbx_strand_id
1 'polypeptide(L)'
;MWLKNNRGQTALELLIVTLFVLIASVAIVTSFFSAEKNVVAVSIVKEAALKELAKQDTFYYLNKIEGPIYQGNDIVFKIYIEPQGNIASIPSEFSENIAKKVNDANIFPKTVQIELP
;
A
#
# COMPACT_ATOMS: atom_id res chain seq x y z
N MET A 1 -61.26 -15.62 -2.16
CA MET A 1 -60.76 -14.40 -1.46
C MET A 1 -59.28 -14.63 -1.12
N TRP A 2 -58.38 -14.40 -2.07
CA TRP A 2 -56.92 -14.61 -1.91
C TRP A 2 -56.21 -13.26 -1.97
N LEU A 3 -56.22 -12.54 -0.86
CA LEU A 3 -55.36 -11.38 -0.62
C LEU A 3 -54.57 -11.65 0.66
N LYS A 4 -53.64 -12.60 0.59
CA LYS A 4 -52.72 -12.85 1.70
C LYS A 4 -51.34 -13.16 1.14
N ASN A 5 -50.37 -12.37 1.61
CA ASN A 5 -48.91 -12.57 1.58
C ASN A 5 -48.01 -11.86 0.55
N ASN A 6 -48.48 -11.02 -0.38
CA ASN A 6 -47.51 -10.33 -1.25
C ASN A 6 -46.75 -9.17 -0.57
N ARG A 7 -47.31 -8.54 0.48
CA ARG A 7 -46.68 -7.37 1.13
C ARG A 7 -45.45 -7.71 1.99
N GLY A 8 -45.43 -8.87 2.63
CA GLY A 8 -44.29 -9.33 3.43
C GLY A 8 -43.11 -9.76 2.56
N GLN A 9 -43.41 -10.38 1.41
CA GLN A 9 -42.41 -10.84 0.45
C GLN A 9 -41.75 -9.66 -0.27
N THR A 10 -42.53 -8.66 -0.72
CA THR A 10 -41.97 -7.43 -1.31
C THR A 10 -41.14 -6.60 -0.32
N ALA A 11 -41.52 -6.60 0.97
CA ALA A 11 -40.76 -5.89 2.01
C ALA A 11 -39.42 -6.59 2.30
N LEU A 12 -39.41 -7.93 2.32
CA LEU A 12 -38.20 -8.71 2.52
C LEU A 12 -37.23 -8.56 1.34
N GLU A 13 -37.74 -8.64 0.11
CA GLU A 13 -36.94 -8.46 -1.11
C GLU A 13 -36.33 -7.06 -1.19
N LEU A 14 -37.10 -6.01 -0.87
CA LEU A 14 -36.58 -4.64 -0.82
C LEU A 14 -35.48 -4.47 0.24
N LEU A 15 -35.63 -5.12 1.39
CA LEU A 15 -34.64 -5.09 2.48
C LEU A 15 -33.35 -5.83 2.09
N ILE A 16 -33.46 -6.94 1.38
CA ILE A 16 -32.30 -7.68 0.83
C ILE A 16 -31.58 -6.86 -0.23
N VAL A 17 -32.31 -6.24 -1.17
CA VAL A 17 -31.72 -5.41 -2.23
C VAL A 17 -31.02 -4.19 -1.64
N THR A 18 -31.64 -3.49 -0.69
CA THR A 18 -31.01 -2.33 -0.03
C THR A 18 -29.78 -2.71 0.78
N LEU A 19 -29.81 -3.85 1.48
CA LEU A 19 -28.63 -4.37 2.19
C LEU A 19 -27.50 -4.71 1.20
N PHE A 20 -27.83 -5.32 0.07
CA PHE A 20 -26.84 -5.66 -0.96
C PHE A 20 -26.17 -4.42 -1.57
N VAL A 21 -26.96 -3.39 -1.89
CA VAL A 21 -26.46 -2.10 -2.38
C VAL A 21 -25.57 -1.43 -1.34
N LEU A 22 -25.93 -1.49 -0.06
CA LEU A 22 -25.12 -0.94 1.03
C LEU A 22 -23.77 -1.66 1.12
N ILE A 23 -23.76 -3.00 1.13
CA ILE A 23 -22.53 -3.79 1.22
C ILE A 23 -21.63 -3.53 0.00
N ALA A 24 -22.20 -3.54 -1.21
CA ALA A 24 -21.45 -3.25 -2.43
C ALA A 24 -20.84 -1.84 -2.41
N SER A 25 -21.61 -0.84 -1.97
CA SER A 25 -21.13 0.54 -1.85
C SER A 25 -19.99 0.67 -0.85
N VAL A 26 -20.10 0.01 0.31
CA VAL A 26 -19.03 -0.01 1.33
C VAL A 26 -17.77 -0.69 0.77
N ALA A 27 -17.92 -1.82 0.07
CA ALA A 27 -16.79 -2.52 -0.55
C ALA A 27 -16.07 -1.68 -1.61
N ILE A 28 -16.83 -0.93 -2.42
CA ILE A 28 -16.27 -0.02 -3.42
C ILE A 28 -15.49 1.11 -2.72
N VAL A 29 -16.10 1.78 -1.74
CA VAL A 29 -15.48 2.88 -1.00
C VAL A 29 -14.19 2.42 -0.30
N THR A 30 -14.20 1.27 0.36
CA THR A 30 -13.00 0.73 1.03
C THR A 30 -11.90 0.38 0.04
N SER A 31 -12.23 -0.11 -1.16
CA SER A 31 -11.26 -0.38 -2.22
C SER A 31 -10.57 0.89 -2.73
N PHE A 32 -11.33 1.99 -2.91
CA PHE A 32 -10.78 3.29 -3.32
C PHE A 32 -9.84 3.88 -2.27
N PHE A 33 -10.24 3.89 -1.00
CA PHE A 33 -9.36 4.34 0.09
C PHE A 33 -8.10 3.48 0.23
N SER A 34 -8.17 2.19 -0.07
CA SER A 34 -7.00 1.31 -0.04
C SER A 34 -6.01 1.62 -1.17
N ALA A 35 -6.51 1.94 -2.37
CA ALA A 35 -5.65 2.27 -3.51
C ALA A 35 -4.91 3.60 -3.29
N GLU A 36 -5.59 4.63 -2.79
CA GLU A 36 -4.98 5.95 -2.53
C GLU A 36 -3.93 5.88 -1.42
N LYS A 37 -4.19 5.12 -0.35
CA LYS A 37 -3.20 4.88 0.72
C LYS A 37 -1.94 4.18 0.20
N ASN A 38 -2.07 3.25 -0.74
CA ASN A 38 -0.92 2.58 -1.34
C ASN A 38 -0.06 3.54 -2.19
N VAL A 39 -0.69 4.45 -2.94
CA VAL A 39 0.04 5.46 -3.74
C VAL A 39 0.84 6.42 -2.85
N VAL A 40 0.21 6.90 -1.77
CA VAL A 40 0.88 7.77 -0.78
C VAL A 40 2.04 7.03 -0.11
N ALA A 41 1.81 5.79 0.30
CA ALA A 41 2.81 4.93 0.91
C ALA A 41 4.06 4.74 0.03
N VAL A 42 3.86 4.37 -1.24
CA VAL A 42 4.96 4.22 -2.21
C VAL A 42 5.68 5.55 -2.45
N SER A 43 4.96 6.68 -2.47
CA SER A 43 5.54 8.01 -2.67
C SER A 43 6.48 8.40 -1.52
N ILE A 44 6.11 8.10 -0.28
CA ILE A 44 6.95 8.37 0.91
C ILE A 44 8.22 7.52 0.87
N VAL A 45 8.08 6.23 0.61
CA VAL A 45 9.23 5.32 0.50
C VAL A 45 10.15 5.77 -0.64
N LYS A 46 9.59 6.21 -1.77
CA LYS A 46 10.34 6.79 -2.89
C LYS A 46 11.12 8.02 -2.48
N GLU A 47 10.51 8.95 -1.76
CA GLU A 47 11.18 10.17 -1.32
C GLU A 47 12.31 9.85 -0.33
N ALA A 48 12.07 8.93 0.61
CA ALA A 48 13.09 8.46 1.55
C ALA A 48 14.27 7.79 0.81
N ALA A 49 13.98 6.94 -0.17
CA ALA A 49 14.99 6.28 -0.99
C ALA A 49 15.80 7.26 -1.83
N LEU A 50 15.16 8.20 -2.52
CA LEU A 50 15.86 9.23 -3.29
C LEU A 50 16.76 10.12 -2.40
N LYS A 51 16.30 10.44 -1.19
CA LYS A 51 17.11 11.19 -0.21
C LYS A 51 18.33 10.40 0.27
N GLU A 52 18.24 9.08 0.39
CA GLU A 52 19.42 8.26 0.71
C GLU A 52 20.34 8.09 -0.51
N LEU A 53 19.80 7.93 -1.71
CA LEU A 53 20.60 7.88 -2.95
C LEU A 53 21.37 9.18 -3.16
N ALA A 54 20.77 10.33 -2.88
CA ALA A 54 21.41 11.63 -3.03
C ALA A 54 22.59 11.87 -2.08
N LYS A 55 22.74 11.07 -1.02
CA LYS A 55 23.91 11.12 -0.13
C LYS A 55 25.08 10.27 -0.62
N GLN A 56 24.84 9.38 -1.59
CA GLN A 56 25.88 8.54 -2.14
C GLN A 56 26.65 9.34 -3.19
N ASP A 57 27.98 9.22 -3.18
CA ASP A 57 28.86 9.82 -4.20
C ASP A 57 28.78 9.07 -5.54
N THR A 58 28.07 7.94 -5.56
CA THR A 58 27.82 7.11 -6.73
C THR A 58 26.41 7.33 -7.26
N PHE A 59 26.31 7.43 -8.59
CA PHE A 59 25.03 7.60 -9.27
C PHE A 59 24.27 6.27 -9.25
N TYR A 60 23.27 6.17 -8.38
CA TYR A 60 22.28 5.10 -8.40
C TYR A 60 20.94 5.66 -8.87
N TYR A 61 20.21 4.86 -9.64
CA TYR A 61 18.87 5.17 -10.08
C TYR A 61 17.85 4.27 -9.40
N LEU A 62 16.83 4.89 -8.83
CA LEU A 62 15.66 4.17 -8.37
C LEU A 62 14.83 3.74 -9.59
N ASN A 63 14.84 2.45 -9.92
CA ASN A 63 14.10 1.91 -11.07
C ASN A 63 12.62 1.74 -10.71
N LYS A 64 12.33 0.92 -9.71
CA LYS A 64 10.95 0.64 -9.27
C LYS A 64 10.86 0.37 -7.78
N ILE A 65 9.66 0.56 -7.22
CA ILE A 65 9.31 0.15 -5.86
C ILE A 65 8.09 -0.75 -5.97
N GLU A 66 8.17 -1.94 -5.39
CA GLU A 66 7.04 -2.86 -5.26
C GLU A 66 6.55 -2.88 -3.81
N GLY A 67 5.25 -2.75 -3.63
CA GLY A 67 4.60 -2.72 -2.31
C GLY A 67 3.48 -1.67 -2.24
N PRO A 68 2.85 -1.50 -1.06
CA PRO A 68 3.13 -2.23 0.18
C PRO A 68 2.69 -3.70 0.14
N ILE A 69 3.57 -4.61 0.56
CA ILE A 69 3.25 -6.03 0.79
C ILE A 69 3.05 -6.23 2.30
N TYR A 70 1.84 -6.56 2.72
CA TYR A 70 1.52 -6.78 4.13
C TYR A 70 1.89 -8.21 4.52
N GLN A 71 2.92 -8.38 5.36
CA GLN A 71 3.36 -9.67 5.88
C GLN A 71 3.19 -9.70 7.41
N GLY A 72 2.07 -10.25 7.88
CA GLY A 72 1.77 -10.27 9.32
C GLY A 72 1.66 -8.86 9.90
N ASN A 73 2.59 -8.50 10.79
CA ASN A 73 2.68 -7.18 11.42
C ASN A 73 3.60 -6.20 10.69
N ASP A 74 4.25 -6.63 9.62
CA ASP A 74 5.20 -5.81 8.88
C ASP A 74 4.63 -5.40 7.51
N ILE A 75 5.12 -4.27 7.02
CA ILE A 75 4.89 -3.80 5.66
C ILE A 75 6.22 -3.83 4.94
N VAL A 76 6.30 -4.66 3.90
CA VAL A 76 7.52 -4.83 3.11
C VAL A 76 7.40 -4.02 1.83
N PHE A 77 8.43 -3.23 1.53
CA PHE A 77 8.65 -2.63 0.22
C PHE A 77 9.92 -3.19 -0.39
N LYS A 78 9.85 -3.59 -1.65
CA LYS A 78 11.01 -3.98 -2.43
C LYS A 78 11.44 -2.81 -3.29
N ILE A 79 12.66 -2.35 -3.11
CA ILE A 79 13.21 -1.21 -3.84
C ILE A 79 14.26 -1.71 -4.81
N TYR A 80 14.05 -1.47 -6.10
CA TYR A 80 14.95 -1.87 -7.16
C TYR A 80 15.79 -0.68 -7.56
N ILE A 81 17.11 -0.82 -7.39
CA ILE A 81 18.07 0.24 -7.59
C ILE A 81 19.09 -0.25 -8.60
N GLU A 82 19.32 0.56 -9.63
CA GLU A 82 20.27 0.28 -10.68
C GLU A 82 21.48 1.21 -10.56
N PRO A 83 22.71 0.68 -10.48
CA PRO A 83 23.90 1.52 -10.49
C PRO A 83 24.12 2.11 -11.89
N GLN A 84 24.48 3.39 -11.94
CA GLN A 84 24.98 4.01 -13.16
C GLN A 84 26.48 3.72 -13.28
N GLY A 85 26.82 2.71 -14.08
CA GLY A 85 28.19 2.32 -14.35
C GLY A 85 28.59 1.01 -13.66
N ASN A 86 29.90 0.82 -13.47
CA ASN A 86 30.48 -0.48 -13.08
C ASN A 86 30.57 -0.67 -11.55
N ILE A 87 29.67 -0.05 -10.79
CA ILE A 87 29.65 -0.14 -9.33
C ILE A 87 28.70 -1.27 -8.94
N ALA A 88 29.23 -2.28 -8.25
CA ALA A 88 28.53 -3.55 -8.07
C ALA A 88 27.73 -3.69 -6.77
N SER A 89 27.77 -2.73 -5.84
CA SER A 89 27.08 -2.90 -4.56
C SER A 89 26.46 -1.62 -4.02
N ILE A 90 25.25 -1.76 -3.50
CA ILE A 90 24.56 -0.77 -2.67
C ILE A 90 25.02 -1.02 -1.23
N PRO A 91 25.27 0.03 -0.41
CA PRO A 91 25.62 -0.15 0.99
C PRO A 91 24.56 -0.97 1.75
N SER A 92 24.97 -1.90 2.61
CA SER A 92 24.04 -2.72 3.41
C SER A 92 23.14 -1.88 4.32
N GLU A 93 23.62 -0.72 4.77
CA GLU A 93 22.89 0.22 5.63
C GLU A 93 21.79 1.00 4.86
N PHE A 94 21.76 0.89 3.54
CA PHE A 94 20.84 1.68 2.71
C PHE A 94 19.38 1.34 2.99
N SER A 95 19.03 0.04 3.02
CA SER A 95 17.68 -0.43 3.33
C SER A 95 17.26 -0.07 4.75
N GLU A 96 18.16 -0.24 5.73
CA GLU A 96 17.92 0.09 7.13
C GLU A 96 17.65 1.59 7.33
N ASN A 97 18.41 2.45 6.68
CA ASN A 97 18.25 3.90 6.78
C ASN A 97 16.91 4.37 6.18
N ILE A 98 16.47 3.78 5.07
CA ILE A 98 15.14 4.07 4.51
C ILE A 98 14.05 3.57 5.44
N ALA A 99 14.13 2.31 5.89
CA ALA A 99 13.16 1.72 6.80
C ALA A 99 13.00 2.60 8.05
N LYS A 100 14.12 3.02 8.64
CA LYS A 100 14.14 3.91 9.80
C LYS A 100 13.47 5.24 9.52
N LYS A 101 13.82 5.93 8.43
CA LYS A 101 13.18 7.22 8.06
C LYS A 101 11.67 7.10 7.87
N VAL A 102 11.23 6.01 7.25
CA VAL A 102 9.81 5.76 7.01
C VAL A 102 9.07 5.45 8.31
N ASN A 103 9.69 4.67 9.21
CA ASN A 103 9.14 4.36 10.53
C ASN A 103 9.14 5.58 11.47
N ASP A 104 10.19 6.39 11.45
CA ASP A 104 10.31 7.63 12.24
C ASP A 104 9.24 8.66 11.84
N ALA A 105 8.83 8.65 10.57
CA ALA A 105 7.72 9.48 10.10
C ALA A 105 6.34 9.04 10.66
N ASN A 106 6.27 7.84 11.26
CA ASN A 106 5.08 7.26 11.91
C ASN A 106 3.81 7.29 11.03
N ILE A 107 4.00 7.15 9.71
CA ILE A 107 2.91 7.23 8.72
C ILE A 107 2.20 5.88 8.59
N PHE A 108 2.92 4.80 8.84
CA PHE A 108 2.39 3.45 8.76
C PHE A 108 1.98 2.96 10.15
N PRO A 109 0.83 2.28 10.28
CA PRO A 109 0.39 1.69 11.55
C PRO A 109 1.24 0.47 11.97
N LYS A 110 2.23 0.10 11.17
CA LYS A 110 3.01 -1.14 11.23
C LYS A 110 4.46 -0.83 10.86
N THR A 111 5.37 -1.69 11.31
CA THR A 111 6.79 -1.56 10.99
C THR A 111 7.03 -1.75 9.50
N VAL A 112 7.74 -0.81 8.89
CA VAL A 112 8.17 -0.88 7.51
C VAL A 112 9.53 -1.55 7.42
N GLN A 113 9.63 -2.53 6.52
CA GLN A 113 10.86 -3.20 6.12
C GLN A 113 11.15 -2.92 4.65
N ILE A 114 12.43 -2.75 4.32
CA ILE A 114 12.90 -2.46 2.97
C ILE A 114 13.79 -3.59 2.50
N GLU A 115 13.42 -4.21 1.39
CA GLU A 115 14.21 -5.26 0.74
C GLU A 115 14.84 -4.70 -0.54
N LEU A 116 16.15 -4.96 -0.70
CA LEU A 116 16.87 -4.70 -1.94
C LEU A 116 17.08 -6.06 -2.65
N PRO A 117 16.47 -6.27 -3.82
CA PRO A 117 16.62 -7.50 -4.61
C PRO A 117 17.93 -7.54 -5.40
#